data_AF-A0A924N307-F1
#
_entry.id   AF-A0A924N307-F1
#
_cell.length_a   1.000
_cell.length_b   1.000
_cell.length_c   1.000
_cell.angle_alpha   90.00
_cell.angle_beta   90.00
_cell.angle_gamma   90.00
#
_symmetry.space_group_name_H-M   'P 1'
#
loop_
_entity.id
_entity.type
_entity.pdbx_description
1 polymer ?
#
loop_
_entity_poly.entity_id
_entity_poly.type
_entity_poly.pdbx_seq_one_letter_code
_entity_poly.pdbx_strand_id
1 'polypeptide(L)' 'MAELDAKKRDKLPDKAFAEPDKRAYPIEDKAHARNAKARASQAVKAGRMSKAEATKIDKKADAVLKKD' A
#
# COMPACT_ATOMS: atom_id res chain seq x y z
N MET A 1 11.31 2.74 -7.12
CA MET A 1 10.06 2.11 -6.62
C MET A 1 10.44 0.72 -6.17
N ALA A 2 9.85 0.18 -5.09
CA ALA A 2 10.07 -1.24 -4.78
C ALA A 2 9.47 -2.08 -5.91
N GLU A 3 10.25 -2.99 -6.47
CA GLU A 3 9.84 -3.78 -7.64
C GLU A 3 9.28 -5.12 -7.18
N LEU A 4 8.02 -5.38 -7.55
CA LEU A 4 7.33 -6.62 -7.25
C LEU A 4 6.98 -7.31 -8.57
N ASP A 5 7.63 -8.46 -8.80
CA ASP A 5 7.34 -9.32 -9.96
C ASP A 5 5.88 -9.77 -9.97
N ALA A 6 5.28 -9.88 -11.15
CA ALA A 6 3.87 -10.24 -11.31
C ALA A 6 3.53 -11.59 -10.66
N LYS A 7 4.38 -12.61 -10.83
CA LYS A 7 4.15 -13.94 -10.24
C LYS A 7 4.26 -13.90 -8.72
N LYS A 8 5.11 -13.04 -8.17
CA LYS A 8 5.19 -12.81 -6.72
C LYS A 8 3.94 -12.09 -6.21
N ARG A 9 3.49 -11.05 -6.91
CA ARG A 9 2.28 -10.28 -6.59
C ARG A 9 1.02 -11.16 -6.59
N ASP A 10 0.89 -12.08 -7.52
CA ASP A 10 -0.29 -12.95 -7.62
C ASP A 10 -0.38 -13.95 -6.46
N LYS A 11 0.77 -14.38 -5.93
CA LYS A 11 0.85 -15.26 -4.75
C LYS A 11 0.59 -14.55 -3.44
N LEU A 12 0.55 -13.21 -3.43
CA LEU A 12 0.27 -12.47 -2.20
C LEU A 12 -1.19 -12.64 -1.78
N PRO A 13 -1.46 -12.88 -0.48
CA PRO A 13 -2.81 -12.87 0.06
C PRO A 13 -3.36 -11.45 0.08
N ASP A 14 -4.69 -11.28 0.10
CA ASP A 14 -5.31 -9.95 0.02
C ASP A 14 -4.92 -9.03 1.20
N LYS A 15 -4.58 -9.61 2.36
CA LYS A 15 -4.03 -8.90 3.53
C LYS A 15 -2.69 -8.20 3.28
N ALA A 16 -1.97 -8.59 2.21
CA ALA A 16 -0.72 -7.97 1.80
C ALA A 16 -0.94 -6.70 0.95
N PHE A 17 -2.19 -6.27 0.77
CA PHE A 17 -2.56 -5.06 0.06
C PHE A 17 -3.27 -4.10 1.02
N ALA A 18 -2.94 -2.81 0.94
CA ALA A 18 -3.64 -1.81 1.74
C ALA A 18 -5.10 -1.65 1.27
N GLU A 19 -5.38 -1.96 0.01
CA GLU A 19 -6.74 -2.13 -0.54
C GLU A 19 -6.94 -3.57 -1.04
N PRO A 20 -7.39 -4.50 -0.16
CA PRO A 20 -7.57 -5.92 -0.46
C PRO A 20 -8.47 -6.17 -1.67
N ASP A 21 -9.63 -5.52 -1.73
CA ASP A 21 -10.64 -5.73 -2.78
C ASP A 21 -10.14 -5.33 -4.18
N LYS A 22 -9.23 -4.34 -4.22
CA LYS A 22 -8.61 -3.86 -5.47
C LYS A 22 -7.24 -4.49 -5.73
N ARG A 23 -6.71 -5.29 -4.79
CA ARG A 23 -5.31 -5.74 -4.73
C ARG A 23 -4.33 -4.62 -5.09
N ALA A 24 -4.55 -3.45 -4.49
CA ALA A 24 -3.78 -2.23 -4.73
C ALA A 24 -2.98 -1.83 -3.49
N TYR A 25 -1.90 -1.07 -3.71
CA TYR A 25 -0.95 -0.65 -2.67
C TYR A 25 -0.37 -1.85 -1.91
N PRO A 26 0.55 -2.61 -2.53
CA PRO A 26 1.26 -3.70 -1.85
C PRO A 26 1.95 -3.19 -0.58
N ILE A 27 1.88 -3.99 0.49
CA ILE A 27 2.45 -3.73 1.81
C ILE A 27 3.06 -5.02 2.42
N GLU A 28 3.48 -5.96 1.60
CA GLU A 28 4.07 -7.24 2.00
C GLU A 28 5.40 -7.07 2.76
N ASP A 29 6.10 -5.97 2.51
CA ASP A 29 7.35 -5.61 3.18
C ASP A 29 7.42 -4.11 3.53
N LYS A 30 8.46 -3.72 4.27
CA LYS A 30 8.67 -2.34 4.73
C LYS A 30 8.89 -1.36 3.56
N ALA A 31 9.49 -1.78 2.45
CA ALA A 31 9.75 -0.92 1.31
C ALA A 31 8.44 -0.60 0.55
N HIS A 32 7.63 -1.62 0.32
CA HIS A 32 6.30 -1.52 -0.27
C HIS A 32 5.35 -0.71 0.61
N ALA A 33 5.37 -0.91 1.93
CA ALA A 33 4.62 -0.09 2.88
C ALA A 33 4.98 1.41 2.79
N ARG A 34 6.27 1.77 2.73
CA ARG A 34 6.68 3.19 2.54
C ARG A 34 6.20 3.74 1.20
N ASN A 35 6.33 2.96 0.13
CA ASN A 35 5.88 3.36 -1.20
C ASN A 35 4.35 3.54 -1.24
N ALA A 36 3.59 2.70 -0.54
CA ALA A 36 2.14 2.82 -0.44
C ALA A 36 1.71 4.17 0.16
N LYS A 37 2.35 4.60 1.27
CA LYS A 37 2.10 5.92 1.88
C LYS A 37 2.41 7.07 0.92
N ALA A 38 3.57 7.00 0.25
CA ALA A 38 3.99 8.02 -0.71
C ALA A 38 2.99 8.12 -1.89
N ARG A 39 2.54 6.98 -2.42
CA ARG A 39 1.59 6.91 -3.53
C ARG A 39 0.19 7.37 -3.12
N ALA A 40 -0.25 7.07 -1.90
CA ALA A 40 -1.52 7.55 -1.37
C ALA A 40 -1.51 9.08 -1.22
N SER A 41 -0.42 9.63 -0.66
CA SER A 41 -0.22 11.08 -0.55
C SER A 41 -0.23 11.79 -1.92
N GLN A 42 0.44 11.20 -2.91
CA GLN A 42 0.42 11.70 -4.29
C GLN A 42 -0.98 11.64 -4.91
N ALA A 43 -1.75 10.58 -4.67
CA ALA A 43 -3.10 10.44 -5.19
C ALA A 43 -4.05 11.49 -4.60
N VAL A 44 -3.94 11.81 -3.30
CA VAL A 44 -4.68 12.90 -2.66
C VAL A 44 -4.31 14.25 -3.27
N LYS A 45 -3.01 14.54 -3.42
CA LYS A 45 -2.54 15.79 -4.03
C LYS A 45 -3.02 15.93 -5.48
N ALA A 46 -3.13 14.84 -6.21
CA ALA A 46 -3.63 14.80 -7.58
C ALA A 46 -5.18 14.83 -7.68
N GLY A 47 -5.91 14.86 -6.56
CA GLY A 47 -7.37 14.86 -6.53
C GLY A 47 -8.01 13.52 -6.94
N ARG A 48 -7.24 12.43 -6.97
CA ARG A 48 -7.72 11.08 -7.37
C ARG A 48 -8.16 10.20 -6.19
N MET A 49 -7.95 10.68 -4.96
CA MET A 49 -8.21 9.94 -3.74
C MET A 49 -8.61 10.90 -2.62
N SER A 50 -9.54 10.49 -1.77
CA SER A 50 -9.90 11.27 -0.58
C SER A 50 -8.85 11.14 0.53
N LYS A 51 -8.72 12.16 1.40
CA LYS A 51 -7.84 12.06 2.58
C LYS A 51 -8.22 10.89 3.49
N ALA A 52 -9.51 10.57 3.58
CA ALA A 52 -10.01 9.45 4.39
C ALA A 52 -9.55 8.09 3.84
N GLU A 53 -9.56 7.93 2.51
CA GLU A 53 -9.06 6.73 1.84
C GLU A 53 -7.54 6.58 2.01
N ALA A 54 -6.78 7.66 1.79
CA ALA A 54 -5.33 7.66 2.03
C ALA A 54 -4.98 7.31 3.49
N THR A 55 -5.76 7.82 4.46
CA THR A 55 -5.58 7.50 5.88
C THR A 55 -5.76 6.00 6.17
N LYS A 56 -6.67 5.32 5.47
CA LYS A 56 -6.84 3.85 5.61
C LYS A 56 -5.60 3.12 5.08
N ILE A 57 -5.03 3.57 3.96
CA ILE A 57 -3.79 3.02 3.40
C ILE A 57 -2.63 3.24 4.37
N ASP A 58 -2.48 4.46 4.88
CA ASP A 58 -1.42 4.83 5.83
C ASP A 58 -1.45 3.96 7.08
N LYS A 59 -2.64 3.74 7.68
CA LYS A 59 -2.78 2.89 8.87
C LYS A 59 -2.30 1.45 8.63
N LYS A 60 -2.62 0.87 7.48
CA LYS A 60 -2.20 -0.50 7.15
C LYS A 60 -0.70 -0.57 6.84
N ALA A 61 -0.17 0.41 6.11
CA ALA A 61 1.27 0.51 5.88
C ALA A 61 2.04 0.69 7.20
N ASP A 62 1.57 1.55 8.10
CA ASP A 62 2.20 1.76 9.42
C ASP A 62 2.19 0.48 10.27
N ALA A 63 1.16 -0.36 10.17
CA ALA A 63 1.13 -1.64 10.85
C ALA A 63 2.23 -2.61 10.38
N VAL A 64 2.73 -2.46 9.14
CA VAL A 64 3.87 -3.21 8.60
C VAL A 64 5.19 -2.58 9.00
N LEU A 65 5.27 -1.24 8.96
CA LEU A 65 6.48 -0.50 9.33
C LEU A 65 6.83 -0.64 10.81
N LYS A 66 5.83 -0.84 11.68
CA LYS A 66 5.99 -1.04 13.13
C LYS A 66 6.35 -2.48 13.53
N LYS A 67 6.32 -3.44 12.61
CA LYS A 67 6.78 -4.81 12.89
C LYS A 67 8.28 -4.85 12.73
N ASP A 68 8.99 -5.34 13.74
CA ASP A 68 10.46 -5.44 13.74
C ASP A 68 10.98 -6.47 12.73
#